data_AF-A0A1N7FR23-F1
#
_entry.id   AF-A0A1N7FR23-F1
#
_cell.length_a   1.000
_cell.length_b   1.000
_cell.length_c   1.000
_cell.angle_alpha   90.00
_cell.angle_beta   90.00
_cell.angle_gamma   90.00
#
_symmetry.space_group_name_H-M   'P 1'
#
loop_
_entity.id
_entity.type
_entity.pdbx_description
1 polymer ?
#
loop_
_entity_poly.entity_id
_entity_poly.type
_entity_poly.pdbx_seq_one_letter_code
_entity_poly.pdbx_strand_id
1 'polypeptide(L)'
;MQTLLLYLLVMAAAVIVVFAVVWFVFGRGEELPPLEPDTTLTTLPRAGIAGSDVRELRFAQTFRGYKQSEVDWALEKLARELDELRAVVVTLQGREANDFSADTRSPSPPAPVEVSRSVDAPDSPTGRSPER
;
A
#
# COMPACT_ATOMS: atom_id res chain seq x y z
N MET A 1 42.03 16.27 -59.64
CA MET A 1 41.72 15.36 -58.51
C MET A 1 41.73 16.07 -57.15
N GLN A 2 42.76 16.86 -56.83
CA GLN A 2 42.86 17.57 -55.53
C GLN A 2 41.68 18.52 -55.23
N THR A 3 41.24 19.29 -56.22
CA THR A 3 40.10 20.20 -56.07
C THR A 3 38.79 19.46 -55.78
N LEU A 4 38.59 18.31 -56.41
CA LEU A 4 37.42 17.43 -56.18
C LEU A 4 37.39 16.93 -54.73
N LEU A 5 38.53 16.49 -54.19
CA LEU A 5 38.65 16.05 -52.79
C LEU A 5 38.36 17.20 -51.81
N LEU A 6 38.86 18.40 -52.11
CA LEU A 6 38.60 19.58 -51.28
C LEU A 6 37.11 19.96 -51.29
N TYR A 7 36.45 19.93 -52.45
CA TYR A 7 35.00 20.14 -52.54
C TYR A 7 34.21 19.11 -51.73
N LEU A 8 34.55 17.82 -51.83
CA LEU A 8 33.87 16.77 -51.06
C LEU A 8 34.06 16.96 -49.56
N LEU A 9 35.26 17.32 -49.10
CA LEU A 9 35.54 17.56 -47.69
C LEU A 9 34.75 18.76 -47.15
N VAL A 10 34.71 19.87 -47.89
CA VAL A 10 33.93 21.06 -47.51
C VAL A 10 32.44 20.73 -47.47
N MET A 11 31.95 19.97 -48.45
CA MET A 11 30.54 19.56 -48.52
C MET A 11 30.20 18.63 -47.34
N ALA A 12 31.06 17.66 -47.02
CA ALA A 12 30.88 16.78 -45.86
C ALA A 12 30.90 17.56 -44.54
N ALA A 13 31.84 18.50 -44.39
CA ALA A 13 31.90 19.38 -43.23
C ALA A 13 30.62 20.22 -43.09
N ALA A 14 30.11 20.79 -44.20
CA ALA A 14 28.85 21.52 -44.21
C ALA A 14 27.68 20.63 -43.78
N VAL A 15 27.60 19.40 -44.29
CA VAL A 15 26.58 18.41 -43.88
C VAL A 15 26.68 18.11 -42.38
N ILE A 16 27.89 17.88 -41.85
CA ILE A 16 28.10 17.63 -40.42
C ILE A 16 27.67 18.83 -39.58
N VAL A 17 28.01 20.06 -40.00
CA VAL A 17 27.62 21.29 -39.29
C VAL A 17 26.11 21.45 -39.30
N VAL A 18 25.47 21.30 -40.46
CA VAL A 18 24.00 21.37 -40.57
C VAL A 18 23.35 20.29 -39.71
N PHE A 19 23.87 19.06 -39.76
CA PHE A 19 23.39 17.95 -38.93
C PHE A 19 23.55 18.26 -37.44
N ALA A 20 24.69 18.80 -37.01
CA ALA A 20 24.93 19.18 -35.63
C ALA A 20 23.98 20.31 -35.17
N VAL A 21 23.70 21.29 -36.03
CA VAL A 21 22.73 22.37 -35.75
C VAL A 21 21.33 21.79 -35.63
N VAL A 22 20.90 20.96 -36.57
CA VAL A 22 19.58 20.30 -36.53
C VAL A 22 19.48 19.42 -35.29
N TRP A 23 20.51 18.62 -34.98
CA TRP A 23 20.54 17.79 -33.78
C TRP A 23 20.56 18.60 -32.49
N PHE A 24 21.20 19.76 -32.46
CA PHE A 24 21.18 20.64 -31.30
C PHE A 24 19.82 21.34 -31.11
N VAL A 25 19.18 21.73 -32.21
CA VAL A 25 17.88 22.42 -32.22
C VAL A 25 16.73 21.45 -31.96
N PHE A 26 16.70 20.30 -32.63
CA PHE A 26 15.61 19.31 -32.57
C PHE A 26 15.95 18.07 -31.73
N GLY A 27 17.22 17.69 -31.65
CA GLY A 27 17.68 16.47 -30.93
C GLY A 27 17.85 16.65 -29.43
N ARG A 28 17.59 17.84 -28.87
CA ARG A 28 17.31 18.00 -27.43
C ARG A 28 15.89 17.56 -27.04
N GLY A 29 15.19 16.92 -27.98
CA GLY A 29 13.74 16.78 -27.94
C GLY A 29 13.12 18.15 -28.15
N GLU A 30 11.95 18.22 -28.77
CA GLU A 30 11.03 19.23 -28.29
C GLU A 30 11.04 19.10 -26.75
N GLU A 31 11.26 20.22 -26.08
CA GLU A 31 10.77 20.43 -24.73
C GLU A 31 9.26 20.30 -24.89
N LEU A 32 8.79 19.05 -24.98
CA LEU A 32 7.41 18.72 -25.28
C LEU A 32 6.64 19.56 -24.26
N PRO A 33 5.78 20.50 -24.71
CA PRO A 33 4.96 21.24 -23.78
C PRO A 33 4.38 20.19 -22.85
N PRO A 34 4.60 20.31 -21.52
CA PRO A 34 4.40 19.22 -20.58
C PRO A 34 3.10 18.53 -20.94
N LEU A 35 3.19 17.26 -21.38
CA LEU A 35 2.03 16.49 -21.79
C LEU A 35 0.93 16.76 -20.78
N GLU A 36 -0.22 17.21 -21.28
CA GLU A 36 -1.36 17.60 -20.45
C GLU A 36 -1.50 16.56 -19.32
N PRO A 37 -1.54 16.98 -18.04
CA PRO A 37 -1.34 16.12 -16.87
C PRO A 37 -2.25 14.87 -16.80
N ASP A 38 -3.26 14.79 -17.65
CA ASP A 38 -4.19 13.67 -17.81
C ASP A 38 -3.61 12.37 -18.40
N THR A 39 -2.38 12.36 -18.93
CA THR A 39 -1.73 11.11 -19.39
C THR A 39 -0.51 10.72 -18.55
N THR A 40 -0.44 11.19 -17.31
CA THR A 40 0.53 10.61 -16.39
C THR A 40 0.09 9.18 -16.13
N LEU A 41 0.86 8.18 -16.60
CA LEU A 41 0.75 6.73 -16.26
C LEU A 41 0.93 6.46 -14.75
N THR A 42 0.71 7.47 -13.92
CA THR A 42 0.67 7.45 -12.47
C THR A 42 -0.75 7.05 -12.08
N THR A 43 -1.12 5.80 -12.39
CA THR A 43 -2.42 5.24 -12.00
C THR A 43 -2.33 4.82 -10.53
N LEU A 44 -2.50 5.77 -9.61
CA LEU A 44 -2.89 5.41 -8.25
C LEU A 44 -4.37 5.02 -8.24
N PRO A 45 -4.74 3.90 -7.59
CA PRO A 45 -6.14 3.56 -7.37
C PRO A 45 -6.86 4.72 -6.68
N ARG A 46 -8.09 5.04 -7.13
CA ARG A 46 -8.89 6.19 -6.63
C ARG A 46 -9.18 6.10 -5.11
N ALA A 47 -9.04 4.92 -4.52
CA ALA A 47 -9.09 4.67 -3.09
C ALA A 47 -8.33 3.38 -2.75
N GLY A 48 -7.86 3.26 -1.50
CA GLY A 48 -7.32 2.00 -0.97
C GLY A 48 -5.86 1.70 -1.35
N ILE A 49 -5.06 2.73 -1.59
CA ILE A 49 -3.63 2.66 -1.93
C ILE A 49 -2.89 1.74 -0.94
N ALA A 50 -2.16 0.76 -1.47
CA ALA A 50 -1.23 -0.10 -0.74
C ALA A 50 0.22 0.29 -1.05
N GLY A 51 1.19 -0.18 -0.25
CA GLY A 51 2.60 0.10 -0.51
C GLY A 51 3.09 -0.48 -1.84
N SER A 52 2.47 -1.56 -2.34
CA SER A 52 2.72 -2.08 -3.69
C SER A 52 2.44 -1.03 -4.77
N ASP A 53 1.36 -0.29 -4.62
CA ASP A 53 0.89 0.68 -5.61
C ASP A 53 1.82 1.91 -5.65
N VAL A 54 2.43 2.25 -4.51
CA VAL A 54 3.44 3.31 -4.41
C VAL A 54 4.76 2.87 -5.07
N ARG A 55 5.12 1.59 -5.00
CA ARG A 55 6.33 1.03 -5.64
C ARG A 55 6.20 0.89 -7.15
N GLU A 56 4.98 0.73 -7.67
CA GLU A 56 4.72 0.67 -9.11
C GLU A 56 4.67 2.06 -9.78
N LEU A 57 4.74 3.12 -8.98
CA LEU A 57 4.57 4.49 -9.45
C LEU A 57 5.70 4.95 -10.37
N ARG A 58 5.33 5.45 -11.56
CA ARG A 58 6.28 5.97 -12.55
C ARG A 58 6.09 7.48 -12.72
N PHE A 59 7.19 8.21 -12.66
CA PHE A 59 7.24 9.66 -12.83
C PHE A 59 8.03 10.04 -14.08
N ALA A 60 7.63 11.11 -14.77
CA ALA A 60 8.37 11.69 -15.89
C ALA A 60 9.61 12.46 -15.39
N GLN A 61 10.71 12.38 -16.14
CA GLN A 61 11.99 13.02 -15.78
C GLN A 61 12.07 14.45 -16.34
N THR A 62 12.47 15.44 -15.52
CA THR A 62 12.66 16.85 -15.94
C THR A 62 14.10 17.31 -15.71
N PHE A 63 14.62 18.17 -16.61
CA PHE A 63 16.01 18.66 -16.62
C PHE A 63 16.39 19.52 -15.41
N ARG A 64 15.41 20.06 -14.69
CA ARG A 64 15.57 20.68 -13.37
C ARG A 64 14.68 19.93 -12.37
N GLY A 65 15.09 18.73 -12.01
CA GLY A 65 14.34 17.83 -11.14
C GLY A 65 15.00 17.63 -9.78
N TYR A 66 14.21 17.11 -8.85
CA TYR A 66 14.74 16.49 -7.63
C TYR A 66 15.63 15.30 -7.99
N LYS A 67 16.63 15.00 -7.15
CA LYS A 67 17.53 13.88 -7.38
C LYS A 67 16.72 12.58 -7.33
N GLN A 68 16.76 11.81 -8.41
CA GLN A 68 15.96 10.58 -8.53
C GLN A 68 16.17 9.62 -7.35
N SER A 69 17.42 9.48 -6.87
CA SER A 69 17.73 8.63 -5.71
C SER A 69 17.07 9.09 -4.40
N GLU A 70 16.85 10.39 -4.22
CA GLU A 70 16.18 10.92 -3.01
C GLU A 70 14.67 10.69 -3.08
N VAL A 71 14.09 10.83 -4.28
CA VAL A 71 12.69 10.52 -4.54
C VAL A 71 12.44 9.02 -4.36
N ASP A 72 13.29 8.16 -4.92
CA ASP A 72 13.18 6.70 -4.78
C ASP A 72 13.25 6.28 -3.31
N TRP A 73 14.16 6.88 -2.54
CA TRP A 73 14.26 6.64 -1.09
C TRP A 73 12.99 7.08 -0.34
N ALA A 74 12.44 8.26 -0.67
CA ALA A 74 11.24 8.78 -0.03
C ALA A 74 10.00 7.94 -0.34
N LEU A 75 9.85 7.48 -1.59
CA LEU A 75 8.75 6.61 -2.01
C LEU A 75 8.84 5.23 -1.35
N GLU A 76 10.04 4.64 -1.28
CA GLU A 76 10.25 3.36 -0.61
C GLU A 76 10.00 3.43 0.90
N LYS A 77 10.30 4.58 1.51
CA LYS A 77 9.88 4.84 2.89
C LYS A 77 8.35 4.90 2.96
N LEU A 78 7.72 5.80 2.21
CA LEU A 78 6.25 5.95 2.23
C LEU A 78 5.49 4.64 1.98
N ALA A 79 5.99 3.78 1.08
CA ALA A 79 5.41 2.47 0.81
C ALA A 79 5.41 1.55 2.05
N ARG A 80 6.50 1.54 2.82
CA ARG A 80 6.63 0.74 4.05
C ARG A 80 5.70 1.24 5.14
N GLU A 81 5.67 2.55 5.39
CA GLU A 81 4.76 3.14 6.36
C GLU A 81 3.28 2.87 6.00
N LEU A 82 2.93 2.85 4.70
CA LEU A 82 1.57 2.53 4.25
C LEU A 82 1.22 1.05 4.45
N ASP A 83 2.18 0.14 4.19
CA ASP A 83 2.00 -1.29 4.45
C ASP A 83 1.76 -1.56 5.95
N GLU A 84 2.53 -0.90 6.83
CA GLU A 84 2.36 -1.02 8.28
C GLU A 84 0.99 -0.50 8.73
N LEU A 85 0.61 0.70 8.27
CA LEU A 85 -0.69 1.27 8.61
C LEU A 85 -1.84 0.38 8.14
N ARG A 86 -1.73 -0.21 6.94
CA ARG A 86 -2.75 -1.10 6.40
C ARG A 86 -2.85 -2.40 7.18
N ALA A 87 -1.73 -2.96 7.62
CA ALA A 87 -1.72 -4.15 8.48
C ALA A 87 -2.44 -3.90 9.82
N VAL A 88 -2.25 -2.73 10.42
CA VAL A 88 -2.97 -2.32 11.64
C VAL A 88 -4.47 -2.20 11.40
N VAL A 89 -4.89 -1.55 10.31
CA VAL A 89 -6.32 -1.41 9.95
C VAL A 89 -6.98 -2.78 9.78
N VAL A 90 -6.34 -3.71 9.06
CA VAL A 90 -6.85 -5.07 8.85
C VAL A 90 -6.99 -5.81 10.19
N THR A 91 -6.03 -5.64 11.10
CA THR A 91 -6.06 -6.27 12.43
C THR A 91 -7.24 -5.75 13.26
N LEU A 92 -7.47 -4.43 13.25
CA LEU A 92 -8.57 -3.81 13.98
C LEU A 92 -9.94 -4.23 13.42
N GLN A 93 -10.10 -4.20 12.10
CA GLN A 93 -11.33 -4.65 11.42
C GLN A 93 -11.63 -6.12 11.70
N GLY A 94 -10.60 -6.98 11.73
CA GLY A 94 -10.75 -8.39 12.09
C GLY A 94 -11.22 -8.59 13.53
N ARG A 95 -10.76 -7.75 14.47
CA ARG A 95 -11.20 -7.81 15.87
C ARG A 95 -12.67 -7.41 16.02
N GLU A 96 -13.07 -6.32 15.37
CA GLU A 96 -14.46 -5.84 15.38
C GLU A 96 -15.42 -6.87 14.75
N ALA A 97 -15.07 -7.44 13.60
CA ALA A 97 -15.87 -8.49 12.96
C ALA A 97 -16.06 -9.74 13.83
N ASN A 98 -15.03 -10.10 14.61
CA ASN A 98 -15.09 -11.23 15.53
C ASN A 98 -15.97 -10.94 16.75
N ASP A 99 -15.97 -9.69 17.24
CA ASP A 99 -16.81 -9.22 18.34
C ASP A 99 -18.30 -9.22 17.96
N PHE A 100 -18.64 -8.70 16.78
CA PHE A 100 -20.01 -8.79 16.22
C PHE A 100 -20.48 -10.24 16.01
N SER A 101 -19.57 -11.14 15.63
CA SER A 101 -19.88 -12.57 15.48
C SER A 101 -20.09 -13.28 16.81
N ALA A 102 -19.44 -12.82 17.89
CA ALA A 102 -19.63 -13.34 19.23
C ALA A 102 -20.96 -12.89 19.85
N ASP A 103 -21.38 -11.66 19.59
CA ASP A 103 -22.68 -11.12 20.03
C ASP A 103 -23.85 -11.84 19.35
N THR A 104 -23.75 -12.10 18.04
CA THR A 104 -24.80 -12.81 17.28
C THR A 104 -24.90 -14.30 17.64
N ARG A 105 -23.83 -14.92 18.17
CA ARG A 105 -23.85 -16.31 18.66
C ARG A 105 -24.39 -16.47 20.08
N SER A 106 -24.81 -15.38 20.75
CA SER A 106 -25.40 -15.44 22.08
C SER A 106 -26.93 -15.30 22.07
N PRO A 107 -27.71 -16.35 21.71
CA PRO A 107 -28.94 -16.61 22.44
C PRO A 107 -28.54 -17.32 23.74
N SER A 108 -28.47 -16.57 24.84
CA SER A 108 -28.42 -17.19 26.17
C SER A 108 -29.70 -18.02 26.35
N PRO A 109 -29.63 -19.35 26.58
CA PRO A 109 -30.76 -20.05 27.16
C PRO A 109 -30.95 -19.49 28.58
N PRO A 110 -32.17 -19.12 29.00
CA PRO A 110 -32.39 -18.73 30.38
C PRO A 110 -31.93 -19.86 31.31
N ALA A 111 -31.05 -19.53 32.25
CA ALA A 111 -30.51 -20.47 33.22
C ALA A 111 -31.62 -21.26 33.93
N PRO A 112 -31.46 -22.57 34.17
CA PRO A 112 -32.06 -23.16 35.35
C PRO A 112 -31.27 -22.61 36.53
N VAL A 113 -31.91 -21.73 37.30
CA VAL A 113 -31.42 -21.31 38.61
C VAL A 113 -31.48 -22.54 39.52
N GLU A 114 -30.40 -23.32 39.58
CA GLU A 114 -30.26 -24.37 40.59
C GLU A 114 -29.81 -23.71 41.90
N VAL A 115 -30.78 -23.11 42.58
CA VAL A 115 -30.65 -22.66 43.96
C VAL A 115 -30.40 -23.91 44.81
N SER A 116 -29.14 -24.17 45.16
CA SER A 116 -28.80 -25.06 46.28
C SER A 116 -29.36 -24.46 47.57
N ARG A 117 -30.64 -24.76 47.85
CA ARG A 117 -31.27 -24.53 49.14
C ARG A 117 -30.69 -25.54 50.14
N SER A 118 -29.79 -25.06 50.96
CA SER A 118 -29.63 -25.52 52.34
C SER A 118 -30.98 -25.44 53.07
N VAL A 119 -31.62 -26.58 53.33
CA VAL A 119 -32.74 -26.69 54.27
C VAL A 119 -32.58 -27.95 55.11
N ASP A 120 -32.65 -27.68 56.41
CA ASP A 120 -32.45 -28.49 57.59
C ASP A 120 -33.69 -29.35 57.95
N ALA A 121 -33.47 -30.49 58.61
CA ALA A 121 -34.38 -31.26 59.51
C ALA A 121 -35.72 -31.83 58.95
N PRO A 122 -36.38 -32.86 59.56
CA PRO A 122 -36.35 -33.22 60.99
C PRO A 122 -36.35 -34.71 61.40
N ASP A 123 -35.87 -34.90 62.64
CA ASP A 123 -36.26 -35.76 63.76
C ASP A 123 -37.10 -37.06 63.61
N SER A 124 -36.51 -38.12 64.22
CA SER A 124 -37.11 -39.06 65.22
C SER A 124 -38.14 -40.12 64.78
N PRO A 125 -38.48 -41.17 65.58
CA PRO A 125 -37.85 -41.76 66.79
C PRO A 125 -37.67 -43.31 66.70
N THR A 126 -36.91 -43.97 67.59
CA THR A 126 -37.38 -44.95 68.62
C THR A 126 -36.21 -45.95 68.76
N GLY A 127 -35.53 -46.15 69.89
CA GLY A 127 -36.01 -46.54 71.20
C GLY A 127 -35.81 -48.05 71.40
N ARG A 128 -35.03 -48.43 72.44
CA ARG A 128 -34.94 -49.73 73.15
C ARG A 128 -33.65 -50.58 72.95
N SER A 129 -32.69 -50.34 73.86
CA SER A 129 -31.98 -51.23 74.86
C SER A 129 -31.78 -52.75 74.59
N PRO A 130 -30.97 -53.52 75.38
CA PRO A 130 -30.22 -53.18 76.62
C PRO A 130 -28.78 -53.75 76.77
N GLU A 131 -28.09 -53.23 77.79
CA GLU A 131 -27.15 -53.81 78.78
C GLU A 131 -26.57 -55.25 78.58
N ARG A 132 -25.23 -55.37 78.67
CA ARG A 132 -24.54 -55.94 79.85
C ARG A 132 -23.04 -55.64 79.85
#